data_AF-D8J769-F1
#
_entry.id   AF-D8J769-F1
#
_cell.length_a   1.000
_cell.length_b   1.000
_cell.length_c   1.000
_cell.angle_alpha   90.00
_cell.angle_beta   90.00
_cell.angle_gamma   90.00
#
_symmetry.space_group_name_H-M   'P 1'
#
loop_
_entity.id
_entity.type
_entity.pdbx_description
1 polymer ?
#
loop_
_entity_poly.entity_id
_entity_poly.type
_entity_poly.pdbx_seq_one_letter_code
_entity_poly.pdbx_strand_id
1 'polypeptide(L)'
;MRDAGWDISSHPQGTAFRELEDTEAIQQDIESAYEYLNNRGFSDGARHMFVPYHHATEEIMEITREYHELSSYFGGTPNAVPLTDPLHLSRVNMFDIEGFTSQIDMAAEHNQLAIGLAHGVVPESEIQNDPLADTTTQQLETLLDYIEESDVQLVTASELLDNQDSL
;
A
#
# COMPACT_ATOMS: atom_id res chain seq x y z
N MET A 1 6.93 -4.15 -13.97
CA MET A 1 6.01 -4.43 -12.84
C MET A 1 5.16 -5.66 -13.12
N ARG A 2 4.21 -5.65 -14.08
CA ARG A 2 3.38 -6.83 -14.43
C ARG A 2 4.17 -8.13 -14.64
N ASP A 3 5.09 -8.14 -15.59
CA ASP A 3 5.85 -9.35 -15.94
C ASP A 3 6.85 -9.77 -14.84
N ALA A 4 7.06 -8.89 -13.85
CA ALA A 4 7.89 -9.14 -12.68
C ALA A 4 7.07 -9.60 -11.45
N GLY A 5 5.77 -9.89 -11.62
CA GLY A 5 4.91 -10.42 -10.56
C GLY A 5 4.36 -9.38 -9.58
N TRP A 6 4.49 -8.08 -9.87
CA TRP A 6 3.97 -7.02 -8.99
C TRP A 6 2.48 -6.79 -9.22
N ASP A 7 1.74 -6.64 -8.12
CA ASP A 7 0.38 -6.11 -8.14
C ASP A 7 0.39 -4.65 -8.66
N ILE A 8 -0.54 -4.35 -9.56
CA ILE A 8 -0.83 -2.98 -10.00
C ILE A 8 -2.15 -2.55 -9.38
N SER A 9 -2.07 -1.80 -8.30
CA SER A 9 -3.21 -1.48 -7.44
C SER A 9 -3.81 -0.10 -7.68
N SER A 10 -5.00 0.13 -7.12
CA SER A 10 -5.72 1.40 -7.24
C SER A 10 -5.15 2.48 -6.34
N HIS A 11 -4.96 3.68 -6.89
CA HIS A 11 -4.68 4.90 -6.12
C HIS A 11 -5.34 6.12 -6.80
N PRO A 12 -6.67 6.25 -6.70
CA PRO A 12 -7.41 7.29 -7.42
C PRO A 12 -7.07 8.69 -6.87
N GLN A 13 -6.51 9.59 -7.68
CA GLN A 13 -6.06 10.92 -7.21
C GLN A 13 -6.99 12.07 -7.62
N GLY A 14 -8.31 11.90 -7.46
CA GLY A 14 -9.29 12.96 -7.74
C GLY A 14 -9.22 14.13 -6.76
N THR A 15 -9.70 15.31 -7.19
CA THR A 15 -9.82 16.49 -6.32
C THR A 15 -10.83 16.29 -5.20
N ALA A 16 -11.85 15.47 -5.42
CA ALA A 16 -12.89 15.18 -4.43
C ALA A 16 -12.30 14.53 -3.16
N PHE A 17 -11.27 13.69 -3.29
CA PHE A 17 -10.55 13.13 -2.15
C PHE A 17 -9.85 14.19 -1.29
N ARG A 18 -9.37 15.30 -1.86
CA ARG A 18 -8.66 16.34 -1.09
C ARG A 18 -9.60 17.15 -0.21
N GLU A 19 -10.77 17.47 -0.75
CA GLU A 19 -11.72 18.36 -0.10
C GLU A 19 -12.75 17.58 0.73
N LEU A 20 -12.96 16.30 0.44
CA LEU A 20 -13.98 15.43 1.08
C LEU A 20 -15.41 15.99 1.00
N GLU A 21 -15.70 16.83 -0.01
CA GLU A 21 -16.98 17.54 -0.11
C GLU A 21 -18.01 16.80 -0.98
N ASP A 22 -17.58 15.87 -1.83
CA ASP A 22 -18.42 15.21 -2.82
C ASP A 22 -18.17 13.69 -2.83
N THR A 23 -18.97 12.97 -2.03
CA THR A 23 -18.86 11.51 -1.94
C THR A 23 -19.23 10.82 -3.26
N GLU A 24 -20.16 11.36 -4.05
CA GLU A 24 -20.53 10.76 -5.33
C GLU A 24 -19.35 10.81 -6.31
N ALA A 25 -18.64 11.94 -6.34
CA ALA A 25 -17.41 12.05 -7.10
C ALA A 25 -16.31 11.10 -6.60
N ILE A 26 -16.15 10.94 -5.28
CA ILE A 26 -15.21 9.96 -4.70
C ILE A 26 -15.58 8.53 -5.13
N GLN A 27 -16.86 8.17 -5.08
CA GLN A 27 -17.34 6.86 -5.52
C GLN A 27 -17.03 6.62 -7.00
N GLN A 28 -17.33 7.60 -7.86
CA GLN A 28 -17.02 7.51 -9.29
C GLN A 28 -15.53 7.35 -9.55
N ASP A 29 -14.67 8.04 -8.79
CA ASP A 29 -13.21 7.92 -8.90
C ASP A 29 -12.72 6.52 -8.49
N ILE A 30 -13.27 5.95 -7.40
CA ILE A 30 -12.95 4.59 -6.93
C ILE A 30 -13.40 3.55 -7.95
N GLU A 31 -14.67 3.60 -8.37
CA GLU A 31 -15.25 2.71 -9.38
C GLU A 31 -14.45 2.75 -10.69
N SER A 32 -14.18 3.97 -11.20
CA SER A 32 -13.44 4.15 -12.44
C SER A 32 -12.01 3.57 -12.37
N ALA A 33 -11.32 3.73 -11.23
CA ALA A 33 -10.00 3.15 -11.03
C ALA A 33 -10.04 1.61 -11.03
N TYR A 34 -11.02 1.03 -10.33
CA TYR A 34 -11.26 -0.41 -10.30
C TYR A 34 -11.53 -0.97 -11.71
N GLU A 35 -12.50 -0.40 -12.42
CA GLU A 35 -12.87 -0.82 -13.77
C GLU A 35 -11.71 -0.69 -14.74
N TYR A 36 -10.93 0.38 -14.65
CA TYR A 36 -9.78 0.61 -15.50
C TYR A 36 -8.71 -0.48 -15.36
N LEU A 37 -8.41 -0.89 -14.12
CA LEU A 37 -7.44 -1.96 -13.85
C LEU A 37 -7.96 -3.31 -14.35
N ASN A 38 -9.22 -3.65 -14.03
CA ASN A 38 -9.88 -4.87 -14.50
C ASN A 38 -9.87 -4.98 -16.02
N ASN A 39 -10.31 -3.93 -16.72
CA ASN A 39 -10.39 -3.90 -18.18
C ASN A 39 -9.03 -4.03 -18.87
N ARG A 40 -7.92 -3.82 -18.14
CA ARG A 40 -6.56 -3.93 -18.65
C ARG A 40 -5.85 -5.21 -18.23
N GLY A 41 -6.56 -6.12 -17.57
CA GLY A 41 -6.02 -7.41 -17.12
C GLY A 41 -5.17 -7.29 -15.86
N PHE A 42 -5.49 -6.33 -14.98
CA PHE A 42 -4.91 -6.21 -13.64
C PHE A 42 -5.95 -6.57 -12.57
N SER A 43 -6.70 -7.66 -12.77
CA SER A 43 -7.80 -8.03 -11.87
C SER A 43 -7.35 -8.29 -10.44
N ASP A 44 -6.19 -8.91 -10.26
CA ASP A 44 -5.65 -9.22 -8.94
C ASP A 44 -5.27 -7.91 -8.22
N GLY A 45 -4.58 -7.01 -8.93
CA GLY A 45 -4.25 -5.67 -8.46
C GLY A 45 -5.49 -4.79 -8.17
N ALA A 46 -6.55 -4.93 -8.96
CA ALA A 46 -7.79 -4.18 -8.80
C ALA A 46 -8.49 -4.46 -7.45
N ARG A 47 -8.18 -5.58 -6.79
CA ARG A 47 -8.69 -5.90 -5.44
C ARG A 47 -8.12 -5.00 -4.35
N HIS A 48 -7.06 -4.24 -4.64
CA HIS A 48 -6.32 -3.48 -3.65
C HIS A 48 -6.38 -1.98 -3.92
N MET A 49 -6.51 -1.19 -2.84
CA MET A 49 -6.51 0.26 -2.90
C MET A 49 -5.54 0.88 -1.88
N PHE A 50 -4.79 1.89 -2.31
CA PHE A 50 -4.09 2.80 -1.41
C PHE A 50 -4.93 4.07 -1.26
N VAL A 51 -5.43 4.34 -0.06
CA VAL A 51 -6.33 5.48 0.19
C VAL A 51 -5.57 6.80 -0.04
N PRO A 52 -6.04 7.65 -0.97
CA PRO A 52 -5.47 8.97 -1.21
C PRO A 52 -5.55 9.85 0.03
N TYR A 53 -4.45 10.56 0.33
CA TYR A 53 -4.37 11.53 1.42
C TYR A 53 -4.77 10.99 2.80
N HIS A 54 -4.82 9.65 2.95
CA HIS A 54 -5.16 8.94 4.19
C HIS A 54 -6.58 9.21 4.72
N HIS A 55 -7.49 9.67 3.86
CA HIS A 55 -8.86 9.94 4.25
C HIS A 55 -9.68 8.65 4.34
N ALA A 56 -9.60 7.98 5.49
CA ALA A 56 -10.36 6.77 5.81
C ALA A 56 -11.59 7.12 6.67
N THR A 57 -12.56 7.85 6.09
CA THR A 57 -13.87 8.06 6.73
C THR A 57 -14.75 6.83 6.56
N GLU A 58 -15.74 6.63 7.43
CA GLU A 58 -16.68 5.50 7.34
C GLU A 58 -17.30 5.37 5.93
N GLU A 59 -17.77 6.48 5.38
CA GLU A 59 -18.38 6.54 4.04
C GLU A 59 -17.40 6.13 2.92
N ILE A 60 -16.15 6.60 2.96
CA ILE A 60 -15.12 6.19 1.99
C ILE A 60 -14.84 4.70 2.13
N MET A 61 -14.76 4.19 3.36
CA MET A 61 -14.48 2.78 3.61
C MET A 61 -15.63 1.86 3.18
N GLU A 62 -16.88 2.32 3.30
CA GLU A 62 -18.05 1.62 2.75
C GLU A 62 -17.98 1.54 1.22
N ILE A 63 -17.67 2.65 0.55
CA ILE A 63 -17.50 2.67 -0.90
C ILE A 63 -16.33 1.79 -1.34
N THR A 64 -15.17 1.91 -0.68
CA THR A 64 -14.00 1.08 -0.97
C THR A 64 -14.34 -0.41 -0.89
N ARG A 65 -15.18 -0.83 0.08
CA ARG A 65 -15.61 -2.22 0.25
C ARG A 65 -16.45 -2.75 -0.93
N GLU A 66 -17.09 -1.90 -1.71
CA GLU A 66 -17.85 -2.31 -2.89
C GLU A 66 -16.95 -2.80 -4.04
N TYR A 67 -15.72 -2.25 -4.12
CA TYR A 67 -14.81 -2.45 -5.26
C TYR A 67 -13.51 -3.16 -4.90
N HIS A 68 -13.05 -3.04 -3.65
CA HIS A 68 -11.75 -3.51 -3.20
C HIS A 68 -11.90 -4.43 -1.98
N GLU A 69 -11.00 -5.40 -1.88
CA GLU A 69 -10.93 -6.36 -0.79
C GLU A 69 -9.87 -5.98 0.25
N LEU A 70 -8.84 -5.23 -0.15
CA LEU A 70 -7.77 -4.75 0.72
C LEU A 70 -7.55 -3.26 0.54
N SER A 71 -7.35 -2.54 1.64
CA SER A 71 -7.07 -1.11 1.62
C SER A 71 -6.06 -0.71 2.69
N SER A 72 -5.19 0.25 2.33
CA SER A 72 -4.21 0.80 3.26
C SER A 72 -4.16 2.32 3.29
N TYR A 73 -3.88 2.87 4.48
CA TYR A 73 -3.74 4.29 4.76
C TYR A 73 -2.59 4.52 5.75
N PHE A 74 -2.17 5.78 5.94
CA PHE A 74 -1.11 6.09 6.88
C PHE A 74 -1.62 5.96 8.32
N GLY A 75 -1.14 4.95 9.05
CA GLY A 75 -1.58 4.64 10.41
C GLY A 75 -0.46 4.54 11.45
N GLY A 76 0.81 4.46 11.03
CA GLY A 76 1.97 4.51 11.94
C GLY A 76 2.17 3.26 12.82
N THR A 77 1.46 2.16 12.58
CA THR A 77 1.53 0.93 13.40
C THR A 77 1.58 -0.34 12.53
N PRO A 78 2.10 -1.48 13.05
CA PRO A 78 2.03 -2.76 12.37
C PRO A 78 0.59 -3.31 12.38
N ASN A 79 0.28 -4.21 11.45
CA ASN A 79 -1.03 -4.83 11.32
C ASN A 79 -1.01 -6.25 11.90
N ALA A 80 -2.08 -6.67 12.58
CA ALA A 80 -2.17 -8.05 13.08
C ALA A 80 -2.34 -9.04 11.92
N VAL A 81 -1.75 -10.24 12.06
CA VAL A 81 -2.00 -11.39 11.18
C VAL A 81 -2.55 -12.56 12.02
N PRO A 82 -3.66 -13.20 11.61
CA PRO A 82 -4.50 -12.89 10.44
C PRO A 82 -5.20 -11.53 10.55
N LEU A 83 -5.52 -10.93 9.40
CA LEU A 83 -6.12 -9.59 9.34
C LEU A 83 -7.52 -9.58 9.98
N THR A 84 -7.79 -8.63 10.87
CA THR A 84 -9.14 -8.47 11.46
C THR A 84 -10.08 -7.67 10.55
N ASP A 85 -9.53 -6.67 9.84
CA ASP A 85 -10.24 -5.94 8.79
C ASP A 85 -9.25 -5.58 7.66
N PRO A 86 -9.29 -6.29 6.53
CA PRO A 86 -8.39 -6.06 5.40
C PRO A 86 -8.49 -4.67 4.77
N LEU A 87 -9.54 -3.91 5.07
CA LEU A 87 -9.71 -2.55 4.56
C LEU A 87 -9.06 -1.49 5.46
N HIS A 88 -8.64 -1.84 6.68
CA HIS A 88 -8.07 -0.91 7.64
C HIS A 88 -6.60 -1.19 7.94
N LEU A 89 -5.77 -1.22 6.91
CA LEU A 89 -4.35 -1.50 7.07
C LEU A 89 -3.51 -0.22 7.18
N SER A 90 -2.73 -0.17 8.24
CA SER A 90 -1.73 0.86 8.46
C SER A 90 -0.50 0.60 7.58
N ARG A 91 0.01 1.66 6.96
CA ARG A 91 1.32 1.71 6.33
C ARG A 91 2.19 2.80 6.92
N VAL A 92 3.49 2.67 6.71
CA VAL A 92 4.52 3.65 7.08
C VAL A 92 5.40 4.00 5.88
N ASN A 93 6.07 5.14 5.92
CA ASN A 93 6.94 5.54 4.82
C ASN A 93 8.32 4.86 4.94
N MET A 94 8.85 4.35 3.83
CA MET A 94 10.12 3.63 3.79
C MET A 94 11.33 4.57 3.82
N PHE A 95 11.17 5.85 3.50
CA PHE A 95 12.28 6.81 3.57
C PHE A 95 12.78 7.03 5.01
N ASP A 96 11.96 6.72 6.02
CA ASP A 96 12.37 6.61 7.41
C ASP A 96 12.88 5.19 7.65
N ILE A 97 14.15 4.95 7.32
CA ILE A 97 14.76 3.63 7.39
C ILE A 97 14.67 3.05 8.79
N GLU A 98 15.05 3.81 9.82
CA GLU A 98 15.02 3.36 11.22
C GLU A 98 13.59 3.04 11.67
N GLY A 99 12.64 3.92 11.32
CA GLY A 99 11.22 3.72 11.62
C GLY A 99 10.69 2.44 10.96
N PHE A 100 11.01 2.19 9.69
CA PHE A 100 10.51 1.02 8.98
C PHE A 100 11.20 -0.29 9.41
N THR A 101 12.51 -0.30 9.65
CA THR A 101 13.20 -1.49 10.18
C THR A 101 12.65 -1.89 11.54
N SER A 102 12.31 -0.93 12.40
CA SER A 102 11.61 -1.23 13.65
C SER A 102 10.25 -1.89 13.45
N GLN A 103 9.51 -1.57 12.37
CA GLN A 103 8.25 -2.27 12.05
C GLN A 103 8.50 -3.70 11.56
N ILE A 104 9.60 -3.93 10.83
CA ILE A 104 10.03 -5.27 10.39
C ILE A 104 10.39 -6.13 11.61
N ASP A 105 11.13 -5.59 12.58
CA ASP A 105 11.45 -6.32 13.81
C ASP A 105 10.19 -6.72 14.58
N MET A 106 9.23 -5.80 14.69
CA MET A 106 7.93 -6.09 15.31
C MET A 106 7.14 -7.15 14.54
N ALA A 107 7.18 -7.13 13.22
CA ALA A 107 6.58 -8.16 12.38
C ALA A 107 7.18 -9.55 12.65
N ALA A 108 8.50 -9.64 12.72
CA ALA A 108 9.22 -10.88 13.05
C ALA A 108 8.91 -11.37 14.47
N GLU A 109 8.90 -10.48 15.47
CA GLU A 109 8.70 -10.87 16.87
C GLU A 109 7.25 -11.25 17.19
N HIS A 110 6.28 -10.64 16.51
CA HIS A 110 4.87 -10.71 16.91
C HIS A 110 3.92 -11.25 15.85
N ASN A 111 4.45 -11.82 14.76
CA ASN A 111 3.64 -12.29 13.63
C ASN A 111 2.69 -11.20 13.11
N GLN A 112 3.27 -10.04 12.78
CA GLN A 112 2.54 -8.88 12.27
C GLN A 112 2.93 -8.59 10.82
N LEU A 113 2.12 -7.77 10.16
CA LEU A 113 2.34 -7.29 8.80
C LEU A 113 2.81 -5.83 8.84
N ALA A 114 4.01 -5.59 8.32
CA ALA A 114 4.54 -4.26 8.04
C ALA A 114 4.29 -3.89 6.56
N ILE A 115 3.66 -2.74 6.31
CA ILE A 115 3.44 -2.21 4.96
C ILE A 115 4.26 -0.93 4.78
N GLY A 116 5.23 -0.96 3.88
CA GLY A 116 6.06 0.18 3.52
C GLY A 116 5.51 0.93 2.30
N LEU A 117 5.70 2.26 2.26
CA LEU A 117 5.46 3.09 1.09
C LEU A 117 6.72 3.83 0.64
N ALA A 118 6.98 3.79 -0.65
CA ALA A 118 7.77 4.76 -1.38
C ALA A 118 6.91 5.33 -2.52
N HIS A 119 6.82 6.66 -2.64
CA HIS A 119 6.10 7.30 -3.74
C HIS A 119 6.91 7.27 -5.03
N GLY A 120 8.23 7.43 -4.92
CA GLY A 120 9.15 7.39 -6.05
C GLY A 120 10.55 6.98 -5.61
N VAL A 121 11.17 6.12 -6.40
CA VAL A 121 12.52 5.59 -6.17
C VAL A 121 13.41 6.05 -7.32
N VAL A 122 14.42 6.84 -7.01
CA VAL A 122 15.34 7.42 -8.02
C VAL A 122 16.80 7.29 -7.60
N PRO A 123 17.79 7.43 -8.50
CA PRO A 123 19.18 7.55 -8.08
C PRO A 123 19.40 8.75 -7.17
N GLU A 124 20.39 8.68 -6.26
CA GLU A 124 20.74 9.78 -5.33
C GLU A 124 20.96 11.12 -6.04
N SER A 125 21.55 11.10 -7.23
CA SER A 125 21.80 12.29 -8.04
C SER A 125 20.52 12.98 -8.56
N GLU A 126 19.39 12.30 -8.53
CA GLU A 126 18.13 12.74 -9.12
C GLU A 126 17.06 13.10 -8.08
N ILE A 127 17.25 12.76 -6.79
CA ILE A 127 16.22 12.97 -5.76
C ILE A 127 15.79 14.44 -5.60
N GLN A 128 16.71 15.40 -5.79
CA GLN A 128 16.36 16.83 -5.72
C GLN A 128 15.61 17.35 -6.95
N ASN A 129 15.58 16.57 -8.05
CA ASN A 129 14.96 16.95 -9.32
C ASN A 129 13.58 16.31 -9.52
N ASP A 130 13.22 15.32 -8.70
CA ASP A 130 11.92 14.67 -8.75
C ASP A 130 11.12 14.98 -7.47
N PRO A 131 10.09 15.83 -7.55
CA PRO A 131 9.28 16.19 -6.39
C PRO A 131 8.40 15.05 -5.86
N LEU A 132 8.30 13.93 -6.57
CA LEU A 132 7.57 12.74 -6.14
C LEU A 132 8.49 11.67 -5.55
N ALA A 133 9.81 11.79 -5.74
CA ALA A 133 10.76 10.87 -5.16
C ALA A 133 10.97 11.18 -3.68
N ASP A 134 10.72 10.19 -2.83
CA ASP A 134 10.94 10.26 -1.39
C ASP A 134 12.01 9.28 -0.91
N THR A 135 12.50 8.39 -1.79
CA THR A 135 13.59 7.48 -1.48
C THR A 135 14.54 7.29 -2.65
N THR A 136 15.78 6.91 -2.35
CA THR A 136 16.78 6.58 -3.38
C THR A 136 16.88 5.09 -3.64
N THR A 137 17.40 4.70 -4.80
CA THR A 137 17.68 3.29 -5.11
C THR A 137 18.59 2.65 -4.06
N GLN A 138 19.57 3.39 -3.55
CA GLN A 138 20.49 2.90 -2.52
C GLN A 138 19.81 2.71 -1.16
N GLN A 139 18.87 3.59 -0.80
CA GLN A 139 18.05 3.43 0.41
C GLN A 139 17.13 2.21 0.29
N LEU A 140 16.50 2.01 -0.87
CA LEU A 140 15.68 0.83 -1.12
C LEU A 140 16.51 -0.46 -1.05
N GLU A 141 17.70 -0.50 -1.67
CA GLU A 141 18.63 -1.64 -1.59
C GLU A 141 18.99 -1.96 -0.13
N THR A 142 19.32 -0.94 0.67
CA THR A 142 19.62 -1.11 2.10
C THR A 142 18.45 -1.75 2.86
N LEU A 143 17.23 -1.36 2.56
CA LEU A 143 16.03 -1.95 3.18
C LEU A 143 15.77 -3.38 2.70
N LEU A 144 16.00 -3.67 1.42
CA LEU A 144 15.85 -5.02 0.89
C LEU A 144 16.87 -5.99 1.48
N ASP A 145 18.13 -5.57 1.64
CA ASP A 145 19.16 -6.34 2.34
C ASP A 145 18.74 -6.63 3.79
N TYR A 146 18.18 -5.63 4.48
CA TYR A 146 17.67 -5.82 5.84
C TYR A 146 16.51 -6.83 5.90
N ILE A 147 15.56 -6.75 4.97
CA ILE A 147 14.44 -7.69 4.87
C ILE A 147 14.94 -9.12 4.61
N GLU A 148 15.93 -9.29 3.73
CA GLU A 148 16.52 -10.60 3.42
C GLU A 148 17.22 -11.24 4.64
N GLU A 149 17.81 -10.43 5.51
CA GLU A 149 18.45 -10.89 6.75
C GLU A 149 17.46 -11.08 7.91
N SER A 150 16.22 -10.62 7.78
CA SER A 150 15.19 -10.67 8.80
C SER A 150 14.35 -11.96 8.75
N ASP A 151 13.79 -12.37 9.88
CA ASP A 151 12.89 -13.53 9.98
C ASP A 151 11.44 -13.13 9.59
N VAL A 152 11.27 -12.64 8.36
CA VAL A 152 9.97 -12.22 7.81
C VAL A 152 9.75 -12.81 6.42
N GLN A 153 8.49 -13.00 6.07
CA GLN A 153 8.10 -13.35 4.70
C GLN A 153 7.72 -12.09 3.93
N LEU A 154 8.34 -11.89 2.76
CA LEU A 154 7.90 -10.88 1.80
C LEU A 154 6.75 -11.46 0.95
N VAL A 155 5.62 -10.75 0.90
CA VAL A 155 4.43 -11.15 0.13
C VAL A 155 3.88 -9.96 -0.66
N THR A 156 3.22 -10.24 -1.78
CA THR A 156 2.38 -9.26 -2.47
C THR A 156 1.03 -9.08 -1.75
N ALA A 157 0.27 -8.04 -2.12
CA ALA A 157 -1.05 -7.82 -1.53
C ALA A 157 -2.02 -8.94 -1.92
N SER A 158 -1.93 -9.44 -3.16
CA SER A 158 -2.71 -10.58 -3.63
C SER A 158 -2.35 -11.87 -2.87
N GLU A 159 -1.06 -12.16 -2.67
CA GLU A 159 -0.63 -13.33 -1.89
C GLU A 159 -1.09 -13.25 -0.44
N LEU A 160 -1.07 -12.07 0.17
CA LEU A 160 -1.58 -11.85 1.52
C LEU A 160 -3.08 -12.16 1.61
N LEU A 161 -3.88 -11.71 0.65
CA LEU A 161 -5.32 -12.00 0.61
C LEU A 161 -5.60 -13.49 0.38
N ASP A 162 -4.88 -14.11 -0.54
CA ASP A 162 -5.18 -15.48 -0.96
C ASP A 162 -4.69 -16.54 0.05
N ASN A 163 -3.75 -16.18 0.94
CA ASN A 163 -3.11 -17.10 1.88
C ASN A 163 -3.40 -16.80 3.37
N GLN A 164 -4.44 -16.02 3.72
CA GLN A 164 -4.68 -15.60 5.12
C GLN A 164 -4.82 -16.75 6.14
N ASP A 165 -5.24 -17.94 5.72
CA ASP A 165 -5.36 -19.12 6.59
C ASP A 165 -4.04 -19.89 6.77
N SER A 166 -2.97 -19.48 6.08
CA SER A 166 -1.69 -20.18 5.98
C SER A 166 -0.47 -19.32 6.31
N LEU A 167 -0.68 -18.06 6.71
CA LEU A 167 0.34 -17.11 7.18
C LEU A 167 0.36 -17.05 8.71
#